data_AF-A0A653E185-F1
#
_entry.id   AF-A0A653E185-F1
#
_cell.length_a   1.000
_cell.length_b   1.000
_cell.length_c   1.000
_cell.angle_alpha   90.00
_cell.angle_beta   90.00
_cell.angle_gamma   90.00
#
_symmetry.space_group_name_H-M   'P 1'
#
loop_
_entity.id
_entity.type
_entity.pdbx_description
1 polymer ?
#
loop_
_entity_poly.entity_id
_entity_poly.type
_entity_poly.pdbx_seq_one_letter_code
_entity_poly.pdbx_strand_id
1 'polypeptide(L)'
;MTTSTEQWGKAFSVLQQFERQLIDPSDFGWKYITDKSGVSKPTLWRNKEFEKEFQRIKGIVKSYARGEKQFDQEVSLKAARDRDRDHQIEMLKAQVQELTKQLNRERERLIYASMIARRKNIDPAEFLDDSPVFRKPAKGGSVIKLPSKGG
;
A
#
# COMPACT_ATOMS: atom_id res chain seq x y z
N MET A 1 -14.29 25.33 13.25
CA MET A 1 -15.04 24.93 12.04
C MET A 1 -14.47 23.62 11.54
N THR A 2 -15.30 22.58 11.50
CA THR A 2 -14.93 21.26 10.98
C THR A 2 -15.24 21.26 9.49
N THR A 3 -14.24 21.09 8.63
CA THR A 3 -14.47 20.96 7.19
C THR A 3 -15.23 19.67 6.90
N SER A 4 -16.27 19.74 6.06
CA SER A 4 -17.05 18.55 5.74
C SER A 4 -16.26 17.60 4.83
N THR A 5 -16.61 16.33 4.85
CA THR A 5 -16.08 15.30 3.94
C THR A 5 -16.29 15.70 2.47
N GLU A 6 -17.41 16.35 2.15
CA GLU A 6 -17.70 16.85 0.81
C GLU A 6 -16.74 17.97 0.37
N GLN A 7 -16.41 18.89 1.27
CA GLN A 7 -15.47 19.97 0.98
C GLN A 7 -14.05 19.44 0.72
N TRP A 8 -13.63 18.42 1.47
CA TRP A 8 -12.39 17.70 1.19
C TRP A 8 -12.44 16.97 -0.15
N GLY A 9 -13.54 16.26 -0.44
CA GLY A 9 -13.76 15.59 -1.72
C GLY A 9 -13.64 16.55 -2.90
N LYS A 10 -14.21 17.75 -2.79
CA LYS A 10 -14.08 18.81 -3.79
C LYS A 10 -12.63 19.27 -3.96
N ALA A 11 -11.91 19.51 -2.87
CA ALA A 11 -10.51 19.94 -2.92
C ALA A 11 -9.59 18.91 -3.61
N PHE A 12 -9.75 17.63 -3.27
CA PHE A 12 -9.00 16.54 -3.91
C PHE A 12 -9.44 16.31 -5.37
N SER A 13 -10.72 16.47 -5.69
CA SER A 13 -11.22 16.37 -7.07
C SER A 13 -10.61 17.44 -7.98
N VAL A 14 -10.50 18.69 -7.50
CA VAL A 14 -9.85 19.78 -8.26
C VAL A 14 -8.40 19.42 -8.60
N LEU A 15 -7.67 18.87 -7.62
CA LEU A 15 -6.31 18.39 -7.82
C LEU A 15 -6.24 17.30 -8.91
N GLN A 16 -7.11 16.29 -8.86
CA GLN A 16 -7.17 15.24 -9.89
C GLN A 16 -7.53 15.76 -11.28
N GLN A 17 -8.34 16.82 -11.38
CA GLN A 17 -8.68 17.42 -12.67
C GLN A 17 -7.46 18.08 -13.33
N PHE A 18 -6.59 18.72 -12.55
CA PHE A 18 -5.31 19.25 -13.05
C PHE A 18 -4.35 18.13 -13.48
N GLU A 19 -4.29 17.03 -12.73
CA GLU A 19 -3.49 15.87 -13.13
C GLU A 19 -3.92 15.30 -14.48
N ARG A 20 -5.23 15.29 -14.76
CA ARG A 20 -5.82 14.78 -16.01
C ARG A 20 -5.84 15.80 -17.15
N GLN A 21 -5.27 16.99 -16.95
CA GLN A 21 -5.37 18.13 -17.88
C GLN A 21 -6.82 18.45 -18.31
N LEU A 22 -7.80 18.22 -17.43
CA LEU A 22 -9.20 18.63 -17.66
C LEU A 22 -9.38 20.14 -17.45
N ILE A 23 -8.45 20.75 -16.73
CA ILE A 23 -8.33 22.19 -16.52
C ILE A 23 -6.95 22.60 -17.07
N ASP A 24 -6.86 23.82 -17.61
CA ASP A 24 -5.59 24.36 -18.08
C ASP A 24 -4.55 24.37 -16.93
N PRO A 25 -3.35 23.78 -17.14
CA PRO A 25 -2.27 23.82 -16.16
C PRO A 25 -1.93 25.24 -15.65
N SER A 26 -2.17 26.27 -16.45
CA SER A 26 -1.90 27.68 -16.13
C SER A 26 -2.80 28.23 -15.01
N ASP A 27 -3.99 27.64 -14.83
CA ASP A 27 -4.93 28.01 -13.77
C ASP A 27 -4.55 27.42 -12.39
N PHE A 28 -3.48 26.62 -12.34
CA PHE A 28 -3.07 25.97 -11.11
C PHE A 28 -2.59 26.99 -10.07
N GLY A 29 -3.42 27.22 -9.05
CA GLY A 29 -3.10 28.14 -7.98
C GLY A 29 -4.03 27.98 -6.78
N TRP A 30 -3.59 28.53 -5.65
CA TRP A 30 -4.37 28.51 -4.41
C TRP A 30 -5.76 29.11 -4.59
N LYS A 31 -5.84 30.23 -5.31
CA LYS A 31 -7.09 30.93 -5.58
C LYS A 31 -8.13 30.00 -6.21
N TYR A 32 -7.75 29.30 -7.28
CA TYR A 32 -8.63 28.36 -7.96
C TYR A 32 -9.13 27.25 -7.02
N ILE A 33 -8.22 26.66 -6.25
CA ILE A 33 -8.54 25.55 -5.34
C ILE A 33 -9.44 26.02 -4.20
N THR A 34 -9.16 27.18 -3.60
CA THR A 34 -9.99 27.74 -2.51
C THR A 34 -11.36 28.14 -3.02
N ASP A 35 -11.45 28.72 -4.21
CA ASP A 35 -12.71 29.16 -4.82
C ASP A 35 -13.62 27.97 -5.16
N LYS A 36 -13.06 26.85 -5.64
CA LYS A 36 -13.83 25.64 -5.98
C LYS A 36 -14.18 24.76 -4.78
N SER A 37 -13.30 24.67 -3.78
CA SER A 37 -13.54 23.84 -2.59
C SER A 37 -14.32 24.56 -1.49
N GLY A 38 -14.29 25.89 -1.47
CA GLY A 38 -14.81 26.71 -0.37
C GLY A 38 -14.00 26.57 0.93
N VAL A 39 -12.81 25.97 0.87
CA VAL A 39 -11.93 25.75 2.03
C VAL A 39 -10.74 26.69 1.96
N SER A 40 -10.41 27.31 3.09
CA SER A 40 -9.26 28.19 3.18
C SER A 40 -7.92 27.44 3.00
N LYS A 41 -6.93 28.10 2.40
CA LYS A 41 -5.57 27.56 2.25
C LYS A 41 -4.98 27.06 3.58
N PRO A 42 -5.02 27.81 4.70
CA PRO A 42 -4.48 27.33 5.97
C PRO A 42 -5.12 26.02 6.44
N THR A 43 -6.42 25.84 6.22
CA THR A 43 -7.12 24.60 6.57
C THR A 43 -6.67 23.43 5.70
N LEU A 44 -6.55 23.64 4.38
CA LEU A 44 -6.04 22.62 3.46
C LEU A 44 -4.60 22.22 3.79
N TRP A 45 -3.73 23.18 4.11
CA TRP A 45 -2.31 22.95 4.38
C TRP A 45 -2.02 22.24 5.70
N ARG A 46 -2.97 22.25 6.65
CA ARG A 46 -2.86 21.47 7.89
C ARG A 46 -3.01 19.97 7.65
N ASN A 47 -3.69 19.56 6.57
CA ASN A 47 -3.80 18.16 6.21
C ASN A 47 -2.56 17.71 5.43
N LYS A 48 -1.78 16.79 6.02
CA LYS A 48 -0.54 16.28 5.44
C LYS A 48 -0.74 15.47 4.15
N GLU A 49 -1.86 14.81 3.99
CA GLU A 49 -2.19 14.07 2.76
C GLU A 49 -2.45 15.05 1.61
N PHE A 50 -3.24 16.09 1.89
CA PHE A 50 -3.52 17.14 0.90
C PHE A 50 -2.24 17.91 0.52
N GLU A 51 -1.39 18.26 1.50
CA GLU A 51 -0.12 18.92 1.26
C GLU A 51 0.79 18.10 0.32
N LYS A 52 0.91 16.78 0.56
CA LYS A 52 1.68 15.87 -0.30
C LYS A 52 1.12 15.83 -1.72
N GLU A 53 -0.19 15.68 -1.84
CA GLU A 53 -0.86 15.57 -3.14
C GLU A 53 -0.76 16.86 -3.95
N PHE A 54 -0.90 18.02 -3.29
CA PHE A 54 -0.71 19.33 -3.90
C PHE A 54 0.71 19.48 -4.47
N GLN A 55 1.74 19.09 -3.72
CA GLN A 55 3.13 19.19 -4.20
C GLN A 55 3.41 18.24 -5.37
N ARG A 56 2.86 17.02 -5.32
CA ARG A 56 2.95 16.05 -6.43
C ARG A 56 2.37 16.64 -7.71
N ILE A 57 1.15 17.16 -7.64
CA ILE A 57 0.43 17.68 -8.80
C ILE A 57 1.04 18.98 -9.29
N LYS A 58 1.51 19.86 -8.40
CA LYS A 58 2.27 21.05 -8.78
C LYS A 58 3.49 20.69 -9.66
N GLY A 59 4.19 19.60 -9.36
CA GLY A 59 5.29 19.11 -10.20
C GLY A 59 4.81 18.67 -11.59
N ILE A 60 3.73 17.89 -11.64
CA ILE A 60 3.11 17.40 -12.87
C ILE A 60 2.65 18.55 -13.78
N VAL A 61 1.87 19.47 -13.21
CA VAL A 61 1.34 20.67 -13.89
C VAL A 61 2.47 21.54 -14.44
N LYS A 62 3.58 21.69 -13.70
CA LYS A 62 4.74 22.43 -14.22
C LYS A 62 5.35 21.78 -15.45
N SER A 63 5.47 20.45 -15.48
CA SER A 63 5.94 19.75 -16.68
C SER A 63 4.96 19.88 -17.84
N TYR A 64 3.65 19.91 -17.56
CA TYR A 64 2.64 20.17 -18.58
C TYR A 64 2.74 21.59 -19.15
N ALA A 65 2.86 22.61 -18.29
CA ALA A 65 3.00 24.00 -18.70
C ALA A 65 4.27 24.28 -19.52
N ARG A 66 5.32 23.48 -19.33
CA ARG A 66 6.57 23.54 -20.11
C ARG A 66 6.53 22.71 -21.41
N GLY A 67 5.46 21.97 -21.65
CA GLY A 67 5.36 21.04 -22.77
C GLY A 67 6.27 19.80 -22.66
N GLU A 68 6.87 19.55 -21.48
CA GLU A 68 7.75 18.40 -21.24
C GLU A 68 6.97 17.08 -21.15
N LYS A 69 5.68 17.16 -20.78
CA LYS A 69 4.77 16.03 -20.60
C LYS A 69 3.36 16.38 -21.05
N GLN A 70 2.59 15.36 -21.39
CA GLN A 70 1.15 15.43 -21.58
C GLN A 70 0.49 14.33 -20.75
N PHE A 71 -0.76 14.53 -20.36
CA PHE A 71 -1.54 13.48 -19.71
C PHE A 71 -1.81 12.36 -20.72
N ASP A 72 -1.41 11.16 -20.34
CA ASP A 72 -1.68 9.93 -21.10
C ASP A 72 -2.54 9.01 -20.22
N GLN A 73 -3.76 8.76 -20.69
CA GLN A 73 -4.74 7.95 -19.98
C GLN A 73 -4.30 6.49 -19.85
N GLU A 74 -3.61 5.93 -20.85
CA GLU A 74 -3.12 4.55 -20.79
C GLU A 74 -2.01 4.41 -19.76
N VAL A 75 -1.08 5.36 -19.73
CA VAL A 75 -0.01 5.41 -18.72
C VAL A 75 -0.60 5.60 -17.32
N SER A 76 -1.61 6.44 -17.18
CA SER A 76 -2.31 6.66 -15.90
C SER A 76 -2.99 5.39 -15.39
N LEU A 77 -3.74 4.69 -16.25
CA LEU A 77 -4.41 3.44 -15.91
C LEU A 77 -3.41 2.33 -15.56
N LYS A 78 -2.31 2.24 -16.30
CA LYS A 78 -1.23 1.30 -16.00
C LYS A 78 -0.59 1.60 -14.64
N ALA A 79 -0.26 2.86 -14.36
CA ALA A 79 0.31 3.26 -13.08
C ALA A 79 -0.64 2.98 -11.90
N ALA A 80 -1.96 3.16 -12.07
CA ALA A 80 -2.94 2.81 -11.06
C ALA A 80 -2.95 1.29 -10.79
N ARG A 81 -3.02 0.47 -11.84
CA ARG A 81 -2.94 -1.00 -11.72
C ARG A 81 -1.63 -1.44 -11.07
N ASP A 82 -0.52 -0.79 -11.39
CA ASP A 82 0.79 -1.10 -10.81
C ASP A 82 0.80 -0.82 -9.29
N ARG A 83 0.24 0.31 -8.86
CA ARG A 83 0.09 0.62 -7.42
C ARG A 83 -0.81 -0.37 -6.70
N ASP A 84 -1.93 -0.77 -7.30
CA ASP A 84 -2.83 -1.76 -6.70
C ASP A 84 -2.12 -3.10 -6.53
N ARG A 85 -1.32 -3.52 -7.52
CA ARG A 85 -0.49 -4.72 -7.43
C ARG A 85 0.57 -4.60 -6.33
N ASP A 86 1.27 -3.47 -6.25
CA ASP A 86 2.29 -3.23 -5.21
C ASP A 86 1.67 -3.25 -3.81
N HIS A 87 0.46 -2.68 -3.64
CA HIS A 87 -0.25 -2.72 -2.37
C HIS A 87 -0.66 -4.15 -1.99
N GLN A 88 -1.18 -4.94 -2.95
CA GLN A 88 -1.48 -6.35 -2.72
C GLN A 88 -0.23 -7.15 -2.34
N ILE A 89 0.91 -6.88 -2.98
CA ILE A 89 2.20 -7.51 -2.63
C ILE A 89 2.58 -7.21 -1.19
N GLU A 90 2.46 -5.95 -0.74
CA GLU A 90 2.78 -5.60 0.65
C GLU A 90 1.83 -6.25 1.66
N MET A 91 0.53 -6.30 1.37
CA MET A 91 -0.42 -7.02 2.23
C MET A 91 -0.09 -8.51 2.31
N LEU A 92 0.22 -9.15 1.18
CA LEU A 92 0.58 -10.57 1.15
C LEU A 92 1.89 -10.84 1.90
N LYS A 93 2.90 -9.96 1.78
CA LYS A 93 4.13 -10.05 2.58
C LYS A 93 3.84 -9.97 4.08
N ALA A 94 3.00 -9.02 4.50
CA ALA A 94 2.60 -8.89 5.90
C ALA A 94 1.87 -10.15 6.40
N GLN A 95 0.96 -10.71 5.59
CA GLN A 95 0.27 -11.96 5.90
C GLN A 95 1.24 -13.14 6.02
N VAL A 96 2.21 -13.28 5.11
CA VAL A 96 3.24 -14.34 5.18
C VAL A 96 4.07 -14.19 6.44
N GLN A 97 4.46 -12.97 6.82
CA GLN A 97 5.22 -12.72 8.05
C GLN A 97 4.43 -13.13 9.30
N GLU A 98 3.16 -12.76 9.37
CA GLU A 98 2.29 -13.10 10.50
C GLU A 98 2.04 -14.62 10.57
N LEU A 99 1.73 -15.28 9.46
CA LEU A 99 1.57 -16.73 9.41
C LEU A 99 2.86 -17.47 9.78
N THR A 100 4.02 -16.95 9.38
CA THR A 100 5.32 -17.51 9.77
C THR A 100 5.54 -17.41 11.27
N LYS A 101 5.17 -16.27 11.88
CA LYS A 101 5.25 -16.06 13.32
C LYS A 101 4.33 -17.01 14.08
N GLN A 102 3.08 -17.19 13.61
CA GLN A 102 2.13 -18.14 14.18
C GLN A 102 2.63 -19.57 14.07
N LEU A 103 3.15 -19.97 12.90
CA LEU A 103 3.72 -21.30 12.69
C LEU A 103 4.88 -21.57 13.66
N ASN A 104 5.80 -20.63 13.83
CA ASN A 104 6.92 -20.78 14.77
C ASN A 104 6.44 -20.91 16.22
N ARG A 105 5.45 -20.12 16.63
CA ARG A 105 4.85 -20.22 17.95
C ARG A 105 4.22 -21.59 18.20
N GLU A 106 3.53 -22.14 17.21
CA GLU A 106 2.95 -23.49 17.34
C GLU A 106 4.04 -24.58 17.37
N ARG A 107 5.16 -24.42 16.65
CA ARG A 107 6.31 -25.32 16.77
C ARG A 107 6.90 -25.30 18.17
N GLU A 108 7.09 -24.12 18.75
CA GLU A 108 7.58 -23.97 20.13
C GLU A 108 6.63 -24.64 21.14
N ARG A 109 5.32 -24.45 20.98
CA ARG A 109 4.29 -25.11 21.82
C ARG A 109 4.36 -26.63 21.73
N LEU A 110 4.49 -27.18 20.53
CA LEU A 110 4.61 -28.62 20.33
C LEU A 110 5.90 -29.20 20.92
N ILE A 111 7.03 -28.47 20.79
CA ILE A 111 8.29 -28.86 21.43
C ILE A 111 8.15 -28.86 22.96
N TYR A 112 7.47 -27.85 23.52
CA TYR A 112 7.22 -27.80 24.95
C TYR A 112 6.29 -28.94 25.41
N ALA A 113 5.23 -29.24 24.65
CA ALA A 113 4.33 -30.35 24.94
C ALA A 113 5.07 -31.70 24.90
N SER A 114 5.96 -31.90 23.92
CA SER A 114 6.78 -33.12 23.82
C SER A 114 7.73 -33.27 25.01
N MET A 115 8.32 -32.18 25.49
CA MET A 115 9.13 -32.19 26.72
C MET A 115 8.32 -32.61 27.95
N ILE A 116 7.09 -32.10 28.11
CA ILE A 116 6.22 -32.48 29.23
C ILE A 116 5.79 -33.94 29.13
N ALA A 117 5.39 -34.40 27.94
CA ALA A 117 4.99 -35.79 27.70
C ALA A 117 6.09 -36.76 28.14
N ARG A 118 7.35 -36.51 27.75
CA ARG A 118 8.50 -37.31 28.21
C ARG A 118 8.64 -37.34 29.73
N ARG A 119 8.45 -36.21 30.41
CA ARG A 119 8.50 -36.14 31.90
C ARG A 119 7.39 -36.95 32.57
N LYS A 120 6.30 -37.22 31.86
CA LYS A 120 5.16 -38.01 32.33
C LYS A 120 5.16 -39.45 31.79
N ASN A 121 6.26 -39.91 31.19
CA ASN A 121 6.37 -41.22 30.53
C ASN A 121 5.32 -41.46 29.42
N ILE A 122 4.92 -40.40 28.73
CA ILE A 122 4.08 -40.45 27.52
C ILE A 122 5.00 -40.32 26.31
N ASP A 123 4.83 -41.16 25.30
CA ASP A 123 5.59 -41.09 24.06
C ASP A 123 5.14 -39.88 23.21
N PRO A 124 6.00 -38.88 22.96
CA PRO A 124 5.63 -37.74 22.13
C PRO A 124 5.41 -38.06 20.66
N ALA A 125 5.87 -39.21 20.16
CA ALA A 125 5.66 -39.63 18.78
C ALA A 125 4.16 -39.72 18.43
N GLU A 126 3.30 -40.03 19.43
CA GLU A 126 1.84 -40.10 19.29
C GLU A 126 1.19 -38.82 18.71
N PHE A 127 1.85 -37.66 18.78
CA PHE A 127 1.32 -36.40 18.26
C PHE A 127 2.32 -35.55 17.46
N LEU A 128 3.61 -35.92 17.42
CA LEU A 128 4.60 -35.20 16.63
C LEU A 128 4.64 -35.65 15.16
N ASP A 129 4.51 -36.95 14.90
CA ASP A 129 4.70 -37.51 13.57
C ASP A 129 3.58 -37.10 12.59
N ASP A 130 2.35 -36.98 13.10
CA ASP A 130 1.20 -36.50 12.32
C ASP A 130 1.03 -34.97 12.34
N SER A 131 1.93 -34.24 13.01
CA SER A 131 1.78 -32.79 13.18
C SER A 131 1.91 -32.05 11.84
N PRO A 132 0.89 -31.27 11.43
CA PRO A 132 0.96 -30.49 10.20
C PRO A 132 1.98 -29.33 10.27
N VAL A 133 2.45 -29.00 11.47
CA VAL A 133 3.32 -27.85 11.75
C VAL A 133 4.79 -28.10 11.33
N PHE A 134 5.20 -29.37 11.28
CA PHE A 134 6.56 -29.78 10.86
C PHE A 134 6.61 -30.33 9.43
N ARG A 135 5.50 -30.31 8.68
CA ARG A 135 5.50 -30.73 7.27
C ARG A 135 6.49 -29.87 6.47
N LYS A 136 7.38 -30.53 5.74
CA LYS A 136 8.23 -29.87 4.75
C LYS A 136 7.32 -29.23 3.68
N PRO A 137 7.67 -28.03 3.16
CA PRO A 137 6.90 -27.44 2.08
C PRO A 137 6.84 -28.43 0.92
N ALA A 138 5.62 -28.68 0.41
CA ALA A 138 5.43 -29.54 -0.75
C ALA A 138 6.29 -29.02 -1.92
N LYS A 139 6.91 -29.94 -2.67
CA LYS A 139 7.69 -29.64 -3.88
C LYS A 139 6.77 -28.90 -4.89
N GLY A 140 6.76 -27.58 -4.83
CA GLY A 140 5.83 -26.72 -5.59
C GLY A 140 5.74 -25.30 -5.02
N GLY A 141 6.04 -25.12 -3.72
CA GLY A 141 6.12 -23.79 -3.07
C GLY A 141 7.48 -23.09 -3.23
N SER A 142 8.15 -23.20 -4.38
CA SER A 142 9.37 -22.44 -4.61
C SER A 142 9.01 -20.97 -4.82
N VAL A 143 9.39 -20.11 -3.87
CA VAL A 143 9.36 -18.66 -4.05
C VAL A 143 10.20 -18.33 -5.28
N ILE A 144 9.54 -18.00 -6.39
CA ILE A 144 10.21 -17.56 -7.61
C ILE A 144 10.92 -16.25 -7.26
N LYS A 145 12.26 -16.28 -7.16
CA LYS A 145 13.05 -15.06 -7.07
C LYS A 145 12.86 -14.30 -8.38
N LEU A 146 12.14 -13.18 -8.32
CA LEU A 146 12.04 -12.26 -9.46
C LEU A 146 13.46 -11.77 -9.82
N PRO A 147 13.84 -11.77 -11.11
CA PRO A 147 15.15 -11.29 -11.51
C PRO A 147 15.29 -9.82 -11.10
N SER A 148 16.37 -9.52 -10.38
CA SER A 148 16.82 -8.15 -10.14
C SER A 148 17.08 -7.53 -11.52
N LYS A 149 16.36 -6.45 -11.85
CA LYS A 149 16.68 -5.65 -13.05
C LYS A 149 18.09 -5.10 -12.86
N GLY A 150 19.04 -5.66 -13.61
CA GLY A 150 20.38 -5.11 -13.77
C GLY A 150 20.29 -3.70 -14.35
N GLY A 151 21.18 -2.83 -13.86
CA GLY A 151 21.33 -1.44 -14.28
C GLY A 151 22.02 -1.26 -15.62
#